data_AF-A0A541C9P4-F1
#
_entry.id   AF-A0A541C9P4-F1
#
_cell.length_a   1.000
_cell.length_b   1.000
_cell.length_c   1.000
_cell.angle_alpha   90.00
_cell.angle_beta   90.00
_cell.angle_gamma   90.00
#
_symmetry.space_group_name_H-M   'P 1'
#
loop_
_entity.id
_entity.type
_entity.pdbx_description
1 polymer ?
#
loop_
_entity_poly.entity_id
_entity_poly.type
_entity_poly.pdbx_seq_one_letter_code
_entity_poly.pdbx_strand_id
1 'polypeptide(L)'
;MAIEPGQLPELLPAWTFAFLLVVCRVGAALMLLPGLGEQEIPAQVKIGLTLALAALLWPVLAPALPAPPAAPARAVVLVAGECAVGLWIGMLARLVALALPMAAQFLGFLLGLSNAMLFDPSFGASGTALARMVGLGGVVVLFATGLHMLPIAALAGSYAVLPAGGAFPADAAAEAVVIAVAASFALAFQLAGPFVLAGVVFQLTLGLLSRLVPQMQVFFVALPLQVAGGLALLAVLIAGMLSVWTAAASAVLGGLPGL
;
A
#
# COMPACT_ATOMS: atom_id res chain seq x y z
N MET A 1 14.96 37.80 1.86
CA MET A 1 14.76 38.36 3.21
C MET A 1 16.08 38.26 3.94
N ALA A 2 16.82 39.37 4.11
CA ALA A 2 18.10 39.35 4.81
C ALA A 2 17.81 39.18 6.31
N ILE A 3 18.25 38.06 6.88
CA ILE A 3 18.04 37.72 8.29
C ILE A 3 19.14 38.40 9.09
N GLU A 4 18.79 39.29 10.02
CA GLU A 4 19.79 39.88 10.90
C GLU A 4 20.32 38.80 11.87
N PRO A 5 21.64 38.72 12.12
CA PRO A 5 22.25 37.65 12.91
C PRO A 5 21.73 37.55 14.35
N GLY A 6 21.06 38.59 14.88
CA GLY A 6 20.42 38.58 16.20
C GLY A 6 19.03 37.91 16.26
N GLN A 7 18.37 37.65 15.13
CA GLN A 7 17.02 37.06 15.08
C GLN A 7 17.01 35.53 15.00
N LEU A 8 18.17 34.91 14.74
CA LEU A 8 18.31 33.46 14.62
C LEU A 8 17.80 32.65 15.83
N PRO A 9 18.07 33.03 17.10
CA PRO A 9 17.61 32.25 18.25
C PRO A 9 16.09 32.24 18.41
N GLU A 10 15.39 33.27 17.94
CA GLU A 10 13.93 33.39 18.03
C GLU A 10 13.21 32.65 16.89
N LEU A 11 13.85 32.55 15.72
CA LEU A 11 13.29 31.90 14.54
C LEU A 11 13.51 30.38 14.52
N LEU A 12 14.58 29.89 15.18
CA LEU A 12 14.92 28.47 15.23
C LEU A 12 13.79 27.58 15.78
N PRO A 13 13.11 27.90 16.91
CA PRO A 13 12.02 27.08 17.42
C PRO A 13 10.81 27.01 16.46
N ALA A 14 10.53 28.10 15.74
CA ALA A 14 9.44 28.13 14.79
C ALA A 14 9.72 27.24 13.57
N TRP A 15 10.94 27.32 13.04
CA TRP A 15 11.35 26.49 11.91
C TRP A 15 11.49 25.01 12.27
N THR A 16 12.02 24.69 13.45
CA THR A 16 12.13 23.29 13.89
C THR A 16 10.76 22.67 14.10
N PHE A 17 9.82 23.41 14.70
CA PHE A 17 8.47 22.92 14.93
C PHE A 17 7.73 22.65 13.63
N ALA A 18 7.75 23.60 12.70
CA ALA A 18 7.06 23.38 11.43
C ALA A 18 7.79 22.31 10.58
N PHE A 19 9.12 22.15 10.67
CA PHE A 19 9.83 21.04 10.02
C PHE A 19 9.38 19.70 10.60
N LEU A 20 9.21 19.62 11.93
CA LEU A 20 8.66 18.44 12.62
C LEU A 20 7.27 18.08 12.09
N LEU A 21 6.39 19.06 11.86
CA LEU A 21 5.05 18.81 11.28
C LEU A 21 5.13 18.15 9.90
N VAL A 22 6.02 18.63 9.03
CA VAL A 22 6.25 18.02 7.70
C VAL A 22 6.79 16.60 7.84
N VAL A 23 7.77 16.38 8.73
CA VAL A 23 8.31 15.04 9.01
C VAL A 23 7.21 14.10 9.50
N CYS A 24 6.29 14.56 10.35
CA CYS A 24 5.18 13.76 10.85
C CYS A 24 4.23 13.32 9.73
N ARG A 25 3.78 14.24 8.87
CA ARG A 25 2.88 13.89 7.74
C ARG A 25 3.56 12.99 6.73
N VAL A 26 4.76 13.34 6.30
CA VAL A 26 5.52 12.58 5.30
C VAL A 26 5.91 11.21 5.85
N GLY A 27 6.41 11.14 7.08
CA GLY A 27 6.80 9.89 7.72
C GLY A 27 5.64 8.94 7.92
N ALA A 28 4.51 9.46 8.42
CA ALA A 28 3.28 8.68 8.59
C ALA A 28 2.78 8.09 7.26
N ALA A 29 2.79 8.88 6.18
CA ALA A 29 2.42 8.38 4.86
C ALA A 29 3.40 7.34 4.34
N LEU A 30 4.70 7.61 4.43
CA LEU A 30 5.77 6.75 3.90
C LEU A 30 5.80 5.36 4.50
N MET A 31 5.32 5.20 5.75
CA MET A 31 5.16 3.89 6.39
C MET A 31 4.15 2.99 5.66
N LEU A 32 3.17 3.58 4.97
CA LEU A 32 2.11 2.85 4.28
C LEU A 32 2.24 2.87 2.76
N LEU A 33 2.94 3.86 2.19
CA LEU A 33 3.11 4.01 0.75
C LEU A 33 3.59 2.70 0.09
N PRO A 34 2.96 2.27 -1.01
CA PRO A 34 3.36 1.04 -1.69
C PRO A 34 4.81 1.15 -2.19
N GLY A 35 5.59 0.10 -1.99
CA GLY A 35 6.99 0.05 -2.41
C GLY A 35 7.99 0.76 -1.48
N LEU A 36 7.59 1.79 -0.74
CA LEU A 36 8.46 2.50 0.23
C LEU A 36 8.21 2.07 1.69
N GLY A 37 6.97 1.72 2.01
CA GLY A 37 6.54 1.26 3.32
C GLY A 37 6.80 -0.23 3.58
N GLU A 38 7.36 -0.96 2.62
CA GLU A 38 7.52 -2.42 2.68
C GLU A 38 8.43 -2.89 3.82
N GLN A 39 8.15 -4.07 4.37
CA GLN A 39 8.91 -4.62 5.51
C GLN A 39 10.37 -4.95 5.16
N GLU A 40 10.64 -5.24 3.89
CA GLU A 40 11.99 -5.52 3.38
C GLU A 40 12.93 -4.30 3.46
N ILE A 41 12.37 -3.09 3.56
CA ILE A 41 13.16 -1.86 3.62
C ILE A 41 13.56 -1.58 5.07
N PRO A 42 14.87 -1.50 5.39
CA PRO A 42 15.32 -1.20 6.74
C PRO A 42 14.78 0.14 7.26
N ALA A 43 14.44 0.19 8.55
CA ALA A 43 13.89 1.40 9.18
C ALA A 43 14.80 2.64 9.00
N GLN A 44 16.13 2.43 8.98
CA GLN A 44 17.12 3.49 8.75
C GLN A 44 16.94 4.16 7.38
N VAL A 45 16.65 3.38 6.34
CA VAL A 45 16.41 3.89 4.98
C VAL A 45 15.11 4.68 4.94
N LYS A 46 14.06 4.18 5.60
CA LYS A 46 12.76 4.89 5.68
C LYS A 46 12.88 6.23 6.40
N ILE A 47 13.61 6.27 7.51
CA ILE A 47 13.86 7.52 8.26
C ILE A 47 14.67 8.49 7.40
N GLY A 48 15.76 8.03 6.77
CA GLY A 48 16.57 8.85 5.88
C GLY A 48 15.76 9.44 4.72
N LEU A 49 14.92 8.63 4.07
CA LEU A 49 14.04 9.09 2.99
C LEU A 49 12.98 10.09 3.47
N THR A 50 12.39 9.85 4.64
CA THR A 50 11.42 10.77 5.26
C THR A 50 12.06 12.13 5.51
N LEU A 51 13.25 12.15 6.10
CA LEU A 51 13.97 13.40 6.39
C LEU A 51 14.40 14.12 5.10
N ALA A 52 14.84 13.37 4.08
CA ALA A 52 15.20 13.94 2.78
C ALA A 52 13.99 14.59 2.07
N LEU A 53 12.85 13.89 2.03
CA LEU A 53 11.61 14.41 1.44
C LEU A 53 11.07 15.60 2.24
N ALA A 54 11.08 15.52 3.58
CA ALA A 54 10.66 16.63 4.42
C ALA A 54 11.55 17.87 4.21
N ALA A 55 12.87 17.70 4.10
CA ALA A 55 13.80 18.79 3.81
C ALA A 55 13.56 19.44 2.43
N LEU A 56 13.15 18.65 1.44
CA LEU A 56 12.81 19.13 0.10
C LEU A 56 11.50 19.94 0.09
N LEU A 57 10.47 19.47 0.82
CA LEU A 57 9.15 20.10 0.87
C LEU A 57 9.09 21.30 1.83
N TRP A 58 9.90 21.26 2.88
CA TRP A 58 9.97 22.26 3.93
C TRP A 58 10.03 23.73 3.45
N PRO A 59 10.97 24.15 2.58
CA PRO A 59 11.10 25.57 2.22
C PRO A 59 9.87 26.14 1.51
N VAL A 60 9.12 25.28 0.81
CA VAL A 60 7.89 25.66 0.11
C VAL A 60 6.70 25.75 1.07
N LEU A 61 6.65 24.85 2.06
CA LEU A 61 5.52 24.74 3.00
C LEU A 61 5.67 25.61 4.25
N ALA A 62 6.90 25.94 4.66
CA ALA A 62 7.21 26.66 5.89
C ALA A 62 6.37 27.94 6.11
N PRO A 63 6.09 28.78 5.09
CA PRO A 63 5.28 29.99 5.29
C PRO A 63 3.81 29.73 5.65
N ALA A 64 3.29 28.56 5.30
CA ALA A 64 1.90 28.18 5.52
C ALA A 64 1.68 27.35 6.79
N LEU A 65 2.75 26.96 7.49
CA LEU A 65 2.69 26.10 8.67
C LEU A 65 2.56 26.93 9.95
N PRO A 66 1.80 26.45 10.95
CA PRO A 66 1.60 27.17 12.19
C PRO A 66 2.88 27.25 13.02
N ALA A 67 3.07 28.39 13.68
CA ALA A 67 4.10 28.57 14.70
C ALA A 67 3.84 27.67 15.92
N PRO A 68 4.87 27.33 16.71
CA PRO A 68 4.73 26.49 17.90
C PRO A 68 3.75 27.14 18.90
N PRO A 69 2.68 26.41 19.31
CA PRO A 69 1.73 26.95 20.26
C PRO A 69 2.35 27.04 21.66
N ALA A 70 1.94 28.06 22.43
CA ALA A 70 2.41 28.25 23.81
C ALA A 70 2.02 27.09 24.75
N ALA A 71 0.90 26.43 24.48
CA ALA A 71 0.43 25.28 25.26
C ALA A 71 0.95 23.96 24.65
N PRO A 72 1.70 23.14 25.41
CA PRO A 72 2.29 21.90 24.88
C PRO A 72 1.22 20.90 24.43
N ALA A 73 0.05 20.88 25.07
CA ALA A 73 -1.06 20.04 24.66
C ALA A 73 -1.54 20.33 23.22
N ARG A 74 -1.51 21.60 22.78
CA ARG A 74 -1.88 21.97 21.41
C ARG A 74 -0.83 21.51 20.40
N ALA A 75 0.45 21.52 20.76
CA ALA A 75 1.51 21.01 19.90
C ALA A 75 1.34 19.50 19.62
N VAL A 76 0.96 18.73 20.64
CA VAL A 76 0.66 17.29 20.50
C VAL A 76 -0.52 17.06 19.55
N VAL A 77 -1.58 17.86 19.65
CA VAL A 77 -2.75 17.76 18.75
C VAL A 77 -2.36 18.06 17.30
N LEU A 78 -1.52 19.07 17.06
CA LEU A 78 -1.02 19.39 15.72
C LEU A 78 -0.21 18.23 15.12
N VAL A 79 0.73 17.69 15.91
CA VAL A 79 1.53 16.53 15.50
C VAL A 79 0.65 15.32 15.19
N ALA A 80 -0.34 15.02 16.06
CA ALA A 80 -1.27 13.93 15.85
C ALA A 80 -2.12 14.12 14.58
N GLY A 81 -2.56 15.35 14.31
CA GLY A 81 -3.29 15.69 13.09
C GLY A 81 -2.46 15.47 11.82
N GLU A 82 -1.21 15.90 11.80
CA GLU A 82 -0.29 15.67 10.68
C GLU A 82 -0.04 14.18 10.45
N CYS A 83 0.17 13.41 11.52
CA CYS A 83 0.28 11.95 11.45
C CYS A 83 -1.00 11.31 10.90
N ALA A 84 -2.19 11.76 11.34
CA ALA A 84 -3.47 11.23 10.87
C ALA A 84 -3.68 11.48 9.37
N VAL A 85 -3.38 12.69 8.88
CA VAL A 85 -3.44 13.02 7.45
C VAL A 85 -2.46 12.17 6.65
N GLY A 86 -1.21 12.05 7.12
CA GLY A 86 -0.19 11.23 6.47
C GLY A 86 -0.61 9.76 6.37
N LEU A 87 -1.04 9.17 7.50
CA LEU A 87 -1.55 7.80 7.54
C LEU A 87 -2.73 7.59 6.61
N TRP A 88 -3.66 8.54 6.55
CA TRP A 88 -4.84 8.44 5.69
C TRP A 88 -4.46 8.42 4.20
N ILE A 89 -3.61 9.35 3.75
CA ILE A 89 -3.11 9.38 2.36
C ILE A 89 -2.34 8.10 2.03
N GLY A 90 -1.44 7.69 2.92
CA GLY A 90 -0.67 6.45 2.78
C GLY A 90 -1.55 5.21 2.71
N MET A 91 -2.61 5.15 3.52
CA MET A 91 -3.58 4.05 3.54
C MET A 91 -4.35 3.94 2.23
N LEU A 92 -4.84 5.06 1.68
CA LEU A 92 -5.53 5.07 0.38
C LEU A 92 -4.63 4.52 -0.74
N ALA A 93 -3.36 4.96 -0.78
CA ALA A 93 -2.37 4.44 -1.72
C ALA A 93 -2.05 2.96 -1.49
N ARG A 94 -2.02 2.51 -0.22
CA ARG A 94 -1.75 1.11 0.14
C ARG A 94 -2.88 0.17 -0.29
N LEU A 95 -4.13 0.59 -0.17
CA LEU A 95 -5.29 -0.25 -0.46
C LEU A 95 -5.31 -0.75 -1.92
N VAL A 96 -5.00 0.11 -2.90
CA VAL A 96 -4.93 -0.33 -4.30
C VAL A 96 -3.77 -1.29 -4.56
N ALA A 97 -2.65 -1.13 -3.84
CA ALA A 97 -1.51 -2.05 -3.94
C ALA A 97 -1.81 -3.41 -3.32
N LEU A 98 -2.66 -3.49 -2.29
CA LEU A 98 -3.06 -4.75 -1.66
C LEU A 98 -3.94 -5.63 -2.56
N ALA A 99 -4.63 -5.05 -3.55
CA ALA A 99 -5.49 -5.82 -4.45
C ALA A 99 -4.74 -6.96 -5.19
N LEU A 100 -3.49 -6.71 -5.56
CA LEU A 100 -2.66 -7.65 -6.32
C LEU A 100 -2.22 -8.88 -5.50
N PRO A 101 -1.57 -8.75 -4.32
CA PRO A 101 -1.26 -9.90 -3.46
C PRO A 101 -2.53 -10.59 -2.96
N MET A 102 -3.65 -9.88 -2.76
CA MET A 102 -4.94 -10.49 -2.42
C MET A 102 -5.45 -11.41 -3.55
N ALA A 103 -5.38 -10.98 -4.81
CA ALA A 103 -5.74 -11.82 -5.96
C ALA A 103 -4.88 -13.10 -6.02
N ALA A 104 -3.57 -12.94 -5.83
CA ALA A 104 -2.64 -14.07 -5.79
C ALA A 104 -2.83 -14.98 -4.56
N GLN A 105 -3.34 -14.45 -3.45
CA GLN A 105 -3.70 -15.26 -2.28
C GLN A 105 -4.89 -16.18 -2.57
N PHE A 106 -5.91 -15.70 -3.30
CA PHE A 106 -7.01 -16.55 -3.76
C PHE A 106 -6.51 -17.70 -4.64
N LEU A 107 -5.57 -17.40 -5.55
CA LEU A 107 -4.90 -18.45 -6.35
C LEU A 107 -4.16 -19.43 -5.45
N GLY A 108 -3.31 -18.96 -4.53
CA GLY A 108 -2.55 -19.82 -3.62
C GLY A 108 -3.43 -20.76 -2.80
N PHE A 109 -4.60 -20.27 -2.35
CA PHE A 109 -5.61 -21.09 -1.69
C PHE A 109 -6.20 -22.16 -2.63
N LEU A 110 -6.58 -21.79 -3.85
CA LEU A 110 -7.13 -22.70 -4.84
C LEU A 110 -6.14 -23.77 -5.30
N LEU A 111 -4.83 -23.51 -5.26
CA LEU A 111 -3.80 -24.50 -5.62
C LEU A 111 -3.40 -25.41 -4.45
N GLY A 112 -3.94 -25.19 -3.24
CA GLY A 112 -3.56 -25.95 -2.05
C GLY A 112 -2.17 -25.59 -1.49
N LEU A 113 -1.56 -24.50 -1.97
CA LEU A 113 -0.25 -24.01 -1.49
C LEU A 113 -0.32 -23.47 -0.06
N SER A 114 -1.52 -23.18 0.45
CA SER A 114 -1.76 -22.77 1.85
C SER A 114 -1.35 -23.83 2.87
N ASN A 115 -1.40 -25.13 2.53
CA ASN A 115 -0.99 -26.21 3.45
C ASN A 115 0.53 -26.29 3.66
N ALA A 116 1.34 -25.81 2.71
CA ALA A 116 2.80 -25.79 2.84
C ALA A 116 3.29 -24.72 3.83
N MET A 117 2.45 -23.72 4.13
CA MET A 117 2.80 -22.57 4.98
C MET A 117 2.65 -22.84 6.48
N LEU A 118 2.12 -24.01 6.88
CA LEU A 118 2.05 -24.43 8.28
C LEU A 118 3.43 -24.62 8.93
N PHE A 119 4.49 -24.76 8.11
CA PHE A 119 5.81 -25.16 8.58
C PHE A 119 6.84 -24.03 8.64
N ASP A 120 6.54 -22.82 8.14
CA ASP A 120 7.49 -21.70 8.14
C ASP A 120 6.89 -20.40 8.72
N PRO A 121 7.19 -20.09 10.00
CA PRO A 121 6.77 -18.85 10.66
C PRO A 121 7.34 -17.57 10.02
N SER A 122 8.40 -17.67 9.19
CA SER A 122 9.08 -16.51 8.62
C SER A 122 8.29 -15.79 7.52
N PHE A 123 7.33 -16.48 6.89
CA PHE A 123 6.43 -15.87 5.90
C PHE A 123 5.27 -15.07 6.54
N GLY A 124 5.17 -15.08 7.87
CA GLY A 124 4.02 -14.54 8.59
C GLY A 124 2.79 -15.43 8.40
N ALA A 125 1.94 -15.52 9.42
CA ALA A 125 0.83 -16.47 9.51
C ALA A 125 -0.30 -16.31 8.45
N SER A 126 -0.12 -15.55 7.36
CA SER A 126 -1.24 -15.13 6.50
C SER A 126 -0.98 -14.98 5.00
N GLY A 127 0.25 -15.07 4.47
CA GLY A 127 0.52 -14.83 3.04
C GLY A 127 1.21 -16.00 2.33
N THR A 128 0.67 -16.46 1.20
CA THR A 128 1.32 -17.47 0.35
C THR A 128 2.57 -16.93 -0.33
N ALA A 129 3.56 -17.79 -0.61
CA ALA A 129 4.75 -17.40 -1.38
C ALA A 129 4.39 -16.75 -2.75
N LEU A 130 3.31 -17.22 -3.38
CA LEU A 130 2.75 -16.62 -4.59
C LEU A 130 2.25 -15.19 -4.37
N ALA A 131 1.51 -14.94 -3.30
CA ALA A 131 1.05 -13.60 -2.95
C ALA A 131 2.22 -12.63 -2.76
N ARG A 132 3.30 -13.08 -2.08
CA ARG A 132 4.52 -12.29 -1.91
C ARG A 132 5.24 -12.02 -3.23
N MET A 133 5.42 -13.05 -4.07
CA MET A 133 6.05 -12.92 -5.39
C MET A 133 5.30 -11.92 -6.27
N VAL A 134 3.99 -12.06 -6.36
CA VAL A 134 3.13 -11.18 -7.17
C VAL A 134 3.10 -9.76 -6.57
N GLY A 135 3.06 -9.62 -5.25
CA GLY A 135 3.16 -8.32 -4.57
C GLY A 135 4.46 -7.57 -4.88
N LEU A 136 5.61 -8.27 -4.83
CA LEU A 136 6.90 -7.70 -5.23
C LEU A 136 6.91 -7.30 -6.72
N GLY A 137 6.30 -8.11 -7.59
CA GLY A 137 6.10 -7.75 -8.99
C GLY A 137 5.30 -6.45 -9.17
N GLY A 138 4.24 -6.26 -8.37
CA GLY A 138 3.48 -5.01 -8.33
C GLY A 138 4.33 -3.81 -7.93
N VAL A 139 5.20 -3.96 -6.93
CA VAL A 139 6.15 -2.91 -6.53
C VAL A 139 7.13 -2.56 -7.65
N VAL A 140 7.71 -3.57 -8.32
CA VAL A 140 8.62 -3.34 -9.46
C VAL A 140 7.90 -2.54 -10.55
N VAL A 141 6.67 -2.92 -10.89
CA VAL A 141 5.88 -2.23 -11.91
C VAL A 141 5.52 -0.81 -11.47
N LEU A 142 5.18 -0.59 -10.20
CA LEU A 142 4.91 0.75 -9.62
C LEU A 142 6.11 1.70 -9.82
N PHE A 143 7.33 1.21 -9.61
CA PHE A 143 8.54 1.99 -9.85
C PHE A 143 8.84 2.16 -11.34
N ALA A 144 8.73 1.10 -12.14
CA ALA A 144 8.99 1.13 -13.57
C ALA A 144 8.04 2.07 -14.34
N THR A 145 6.80 2.24 -13.86
CA THR A 145 5.78 3.13 -14.45
C THR A 145 5.80 4.54 -13.85
N GLY A 146 6.61 4.81 -12.82
CA GLY A 146 6.66 6.11 -12.16
C GLY A 146 5.48 6.42 -11.23
N LEU A 147 4.55 5.48 -11.01
CA LEU A 147 3.35 5.69 -10.20
C LEU A 147 3.64 6.06 -8.73
N HIS A 148 4.80 5.66 -8.21
CA HIS A 148 5.27 6.04 -6.88
C HIS A 148 5.41 7.56 -6.67
N MET A 149 5.51 8.35 -7.75
CA MET A 149 5.58 9.81 -7.66
C MET A 149 4.23 10.45 -7.33
N LEU A 150 3.10 9.82 -7.68
CA LEU A 150 1.76 10.38 -7.46
C LEU A 150 1.45 10.57 -5.96
N PRO A 151 1.63 9.57 -5.08
CA PRO A 151 1.42 9.80 -3.64
C PRO A 151 2.37 10.82 -3.03
N ILE A 152 3.61 10.92 -3.53
CA ILE A 152 4.59 11.91 -3.05
C ILE A 152 4.14 13.32 -3.43
N ALA A 153 3.67 13.51 -4.66
CA ALA A 153 3.10 14.77 -5.12
C ALA A 153 1.81 15.12 -4.34
N ALA A 154 0.95 14.13 -4.08
CA ALA A 154 -0.25 14.30 -3.26
C ALA A 154 0.09 14.78 -1.84
N LEU A 155 1.19 14.32 -1.22
CA LEU A 155 1.60 14.80 0.11
C LEU A 155 1.93 16.30 0.09
N ALA A 156 2.61 16.79 -0.93
CA ALA A 156 2.88 18.22 -1.07
C ALA A 156 1.59 19.02 -1.28
N GLY A 157 0.72 18.59 -2.20
CA GLY A 157 -0.56 19.24 -2.47
C GLY A 157 -1.59 19.10 -1.35
N SER A 158 -1.45 18.11 -0.47
CA SER A 158 -2.36 17.88 0.65
C SER A 158 -2.43 19.06 1.61
N TYR A 159 -1.39 19.88 1.70
CA TYR A 159 -1.40 21.09 2.54
C TYR A 159 -2.36 22.16 2.04
N ALA A 160 -2.73 22.16 0.76
CA ALA A 160 -3.73 23.07 0.20
C ALA A 160 -5.16 22.63 0.54
N VAL A 161 -5.42 21.31 0.60
CA VAL A 161 -6.74 20.75 0.89
C VAL A 161 -6.96 20.56 2.40
N LEU A 162 -5.92 20.12 3.10
CA LEU A 162 -5.86 19.80 4.53
C LEU A 162 -4.73 20.62 5.16
N PRO A 163 -4.98 21.92 5.44
CA PRO A 163 -3.98 22.81 6.00
C PRO A 163 -3.56 22.36 7.40
N ALA A 164 -2.30 22.61 7.75
CA ALA A 164 -1.77 22.24 9.05
C ALA A 164 -2.48 22.98 10.18
N GLY A 165 -2.95 22.23 11.18
CA GLY A 165 -3.79 22.75 12.27
C GLY A 165 -5.26 22.95 11.92
N GLY A 166 -5.69 22.62 10.71
CA GLY A 166 -7.10 22.45 10.37
C GLY A 166 -7.71 21.22 11.05
N ALA A 167 -9.04 21.17 11.11
CA ALA A 167 -9.74 19.99 11.60
C ALA A 167 -9.61 18.84 10.59
N PHE A 168 -9.27 17.65 11.08
CA PHE A 168 -9.27 16.44 10.25
C PHE A 168 -10.71 16.03 9.92
N PRO A 169 -11.12 15.92 8.65
CA PRO A 169 -12.47 15.57 8.25
C PRO A 169 -12.70 14.07 8.41
N ALA A 170 -12.86 13.60 9.66
CA ALA A 170 -12.91 12.18 10.02
C ALA A 170 -13.98 11.40 9.25
N ASP A 171 -15.18 11.97 9.07
CA ASP A 171 -16.30 11.30 8.39
C ASP A 171 -16.00 11.05 6.90
N ALA A 172 -15.59 12.10 6.18
CA ALA A 172 -15.21 12.01 4.77
C ALA A 172 -13.97 11.13 4.56
N ALA A 173 -13.01 11.20 5.49
CA ALA A 173 -11.83 10.36 5.46
C ALA A 173 -12.19 8.87 5.62
N ALA A 174 -13.09 8.54 6.55
CA ALA A 174 -13.57 7.18 6.77
C ALA A 174 -14.35 6.66 5.55
N GLU A 175 -15.24 7.48 4.97
CA GLU A 175 -15.97 7.13 3.75
C GLU A 175 -15.02 6.82 2.58
N ALA A 176 -14.00 7.66 2.36
CA ALA A 176 -12.99 7.43 1.34
C ALA A 176 -12.23 6.11 1.56
N VAL A 177 -11.92 5.75 2.81
CA VAL A 177 -11.30 4.46 3.14
C VAL A 177 -12.24 3.30 2.83
N VAL A 178 -13.53 3.39 3.18
CA VAL A 178 -14.51 2.33 2.87
C VAL A 178 -14.63 2.10 1.37
N ILE A 179 -14.71 3.18 0.58
CA ILE A 179 -14.75 3.12 -0.88
C ILE A 179 -13.47 2.47 -1.43
N ALA A 180 -12.31 2.88 -0.94
CA ALA A 180 -11.02 2.31 -1.37
C ALA A 180 -10.89 0.83 -1.01
N VAL A 181 -11.37 0.41 0.16
CA VAL A 181 -11.42 -1.01 0.56
C VAL A 181 -12.32 -1.79 -0.40
N ALA A 182 -13.54 -1.32 -0.66
CA ALA A 182 -14.47 -1.99 -1.57
C ALA A 182 -13.88 -2.10 -2.99
N ALA A 183 -13.27 -1.02 -3.49
CA ALA A 183 -12.62 -0.99 -4.80
C ALA A 183 -11.42 -1.97 -4.87
N SER A 184 -10.58 -2.01 -3.83
CA SER A 184 -9.45 -2.94 -3.78
C SER A 184 -9.88 -4.40 -3.75
N PHE A 185 -10.94 -4.72 -3.01
CA PHE A 185 -11.52 -6.08 -2.97
C PHE A 185 -12.15 -6.47 -4.30
N ALA A 186 -12.90 -5.56 -4.92
CA ALA A 186 -13.49 -5.78 -6.25
C ALA A 186 -12.41 -6.01 -7.31
N LEU A 187 -11.35 -5.21 -7.29
CA LEU A 187 -10.19 -5.39 -8.17
C LEU A 187 -9.49 -6.73 -7.91
N ALA A 188 -9.24 -7.09 -6.64
CA ALA A 188 -8.64 -8.37 -6.29
C ALA A 188 -9.47 -9.56 -6.82
N PHE A 189 -10.79 -9.50 -6.67
CA PHE A 189 -11.71 -10.54 -7.15
C PHE A 189 -11.75 -10.60 -8.68
N GLN A 190 -11.74 -9.44 -9.35
CA GLN A 190 -11.66 -9.36 -10.81
C GLN A 190 -10.38 -9.99 -11.36
N LEU A 191 -9.24 -9.68 -10.73
CA LEU A 191 -7.93 -10.26 -11.08
C LEU A 191 -7.88 -11.77 -10.79
N ALA A 192 -8.54 -12.22 -9.72
CA ALA A 192 -8.63 -13.64 -9.36
C ALA A 192 -9.64 -14.43 -10.22
N GLY A 193 -10.60 -13.75 -10.88
CA GLY A 193 -11.68 -14.35 -11.66
C GLY A 193 -11.31 -15.53 -12.57
N PRO A 194 -10.32 -15.41 -13.48
CA PRO A 194 -9.95 -16.52 -14.36
C PRO A 194 -9.41 -17.74 -13.58
N PHE A 195 -8.71 -17.50 -12.47
CA PHE A 195 -8.17 -18.56 -11.62
C PHE A 195 -9.26 -19.27 -10.81
N VAL A 196 -10.22 -18.50 -10.28
CA VAL A 196 -11.38 -19.05 -9.57
C VAL A 196 -12.18 -19.96 -10.50
N LEU A 197 -12.46 -19.53 -11.73
CA LEU A 197 -13.16 -20.34 -12.72
C LEU A 197 -12.40 -21.62 -13.06
N ALA A 198 -11.10 -21.51 -13.36
CA ALA A 198 -10.26 -22.68 -13.66
C ALA A 198 -10.20 -23.65 -12.47
N GLY A 199 -10.06 -23.13 -11.25
CA GLY A 199 -10.04 -23.92 -10.02
C GLY A 199 -11.35 -24.66 -9.77
N VAL A 200 -12.50 -24.01 -9.96
CA VAL A 200 -13.82 -24.65 -9.82
C VAL A 200 -13.98 -25.78 -10.85
N VAL A 201 -13.65 -25.52 -12.12
CA VAL A 201 -13.71 -26.55 -13.18
C VAL A 201 -12.79 -27.73 -12.86
N PHE A 202 -11.58 -27.46 -12.37
CA PHE A 202 -10.63 -28.49 -11.96
C PHE A 202 -11.17 -29.36 -10.81
N GLN A 203 -11.73 -28.74 -9.76
CA GLN A 203 -12.30 -29.45 -8.62
C GLN A 203 -13.53 -30.29 -9.00
N LEU A 204 -14.39 -29.77 -9.89
CA LEU A 204 -15.50 -30.54 -10.43
C LEU A 204 -15.02 -31.75 -11.23
N THR A 205 -13.98 -31.56 -12.06
CA THR A 205 -13.37 -32.64 -12.85
C THR A 205 -12.80 -33.74 -11.96
N LEU A 206 -12.08 -33.36 -10.90
CA LEU A 206 -11.56 -34.32 -9.91
C LEU A 206 -12.67 -35.03 -9.12
N GLY A 207 -13.74 -34.32 -8.77
CA GLY A 207 -14.90 -34.89 -8.10
C GLY A 207 -15.64 -35.92 -8.96
N LEU A 208 -15.70 -35.72 -10.27
CA LEU A 208 -16.21 -36.73 -11.21
C LEU A 208 -15.25 -37.90 -11.35
N LEU A 209 -13.94 -37.64 -11.46
CA LEU A 209 -12.92 -38.68 -11.62
C LEU A 209 -12.84 -39.60 -10.39
N SER A 210 -12.99 -39.06 -9.18
CA SER A 210 -13.00 -39.86 -7.94
C SER A 210 -14.19 -40.80 -7.85
N ARG A 211 -15.33 -40.46 -8.48
CA ARG A 211 -16.47 -41.37 -8.62
C ARG A 211 -16.24 -42.46 -9.67
N LEU A 212 -15.53 -42.13 -10.75
CA LEU A 212 -15.26 -43.07 -11.85
C LEU A 212 -14.16 -44.08 -11.53
N VAL A 213 -13.13 -43.68 -10.77
CA VAL A 213 -11.98 -44.53 -10.44
C VAL A 213 -11.72 -44.53 -8.92
N PRO A 214 -12.63 -45.08 -8.11
CA PRO A 214 -12.55 -45.00 -6.64
C PRO A 214 -11.39 -45.82 -6.03
N GLN A 215 -10.84 -46.78 -6.78
CA GLN A 215 -9.71 -47.60 -6.34
C GLN A 215 -8.35 -46.85 -6.40
N MET A 216 -8.26 -45.79 -7.21
CA MET A 216 -7.06 -44.97 -7.31
C MET A 216 -7.06 -43.88 -6.23
N GLN A 217 -5.93 -43.64 -5.58
CA GLN A 217 -5.72 -42.47 -4.73
C GLN A 217 -5.58 -41.22 -5.62
N VAL A 218 -6.69 -40.76 -6.20
CA VAL A 218 -6.74 -39.63 -7.15
C VAL A 218 -6.04 -38.38 -6.61
N PHE A 219 -6.03 -38.21 -5.28
CA PHE A 219 -5.37 -37.10 -4.60
C PHE A 219 -3.87 -36.98 -4.91
N PHE A 220 -3.15 -38.10 -5.03
CA PHE A 220 -1.70 -38.10 -5.32
C PHE A 220 -1.35 -37.59 -6.71
N VAL A 221 -2.26 -37.75 -7.68
CA VAL A 221 -2.08 -37.26 -9.06
C VAL A 221 -2.66 -35.86 -9.21
N ALA A 222 -3.77 -35.59 -8.53
CA ALA A 222 -4.49 -34.33 -8.55
C ALA A 222 -3.64 -33.15 -8.08
N LEU A 223 -2.99 -33.27 -6.92
CA LEU A 223 -2.26 -32.17 -6.29
C LEU A 223 -1.12 -31.61 -7.18
N PRO A 224 -0.19 -32.45 -7.70
CA PRO A 224 0.86 -31.97 -8.59
C PRO A 224 0.29 -31.32 -9.86
N LEU A 225 -0.76 -31.90 -10.44
CA LEU A 225 -1.41 -31.37 -11.62
C LEU A 225 -2.09 -30.02 -11.36
N GLN A 226 -2.72 -29.87 -10.20
CA GLN A 226 -3.37 -28.64 -9.76
C GLN A 226 -2.36 -27.50 -9.63
N VAL A 227 -1.26 -27.75 -8.91
CA VAL A 227 -0.19 -26.77 -8.73
C VAL A 227 0.45 -26.40 -10.07
N ALA A 228 0.82 -27.40 -10.88
CA ALA A 228 1.44 -27.16 -12.19
C ALA A 228 0.51 -26.39 -13.14
N GLY A 229 -0.77 -26.78 -13.23
CA GLY A 229 -1.76 -26.10 -14.06
C GLY A 229 -2.05 -24.67 -13.59
N GLY A 230 -2.13 -24.47 -12.28
CA GLY A 230 -2.30 -23.14 -11.68
C GLY A 230 -1.12 -22.20 -11.93
N LEU A 231 0.11 -22.70 -11.78
CA LEU A 231 1.32 -21.93 -12.08
C LEU A 231 1.45 -21.64 -13.58
N ALA A 232 1.10 -22.59 -14.45
CA ALA A 232 1.09 -22.38 -15.90
C ALA A 232 0.07 -21.30 -16.29
N LEU A 233 -1.14 -21.36 -15.71
CA LEU A 233 -2.16 -20.34 -15.92
C LEU A 233 -1.70 -18.97 -15.43
N LEU A 234 -1.03 -18.90 -14.27
CA LEU A 234 -0.45 -17.66 -13.76
C LEU A 234 0.62 -17.13 -14.72
N ALA A 235 1.53 -17.98 -15.19
CA ALA A 235 2.59 -17.58 -16.12
C ALA A 235 2.04 -16.94 -17.41
N VAL A 236 0.92 -17.46 -17.92
CA VAL A 236 0.24 -16.89 -19.11
C VAL A 236 -0.47 -15.57 -18.79
N LEU A 237 -1.13 -15.48 -17.63
CA LEU A 237 -1.99 -14.35 -17.29
C LEU A 237 -1.29 -13.21 -16.55
N ILE A 238 -0.10 -13.42 -15.99
CA ILE A 238 0.56 -12.46 -15.08
C ILE A 238 0.75 -11.09 -15.72
N ALA A 239 1.13 -11.03 -17.00
CA ALA A 239 1.32 -9.78 -17.72
C ALA A 239 0.00 -8.98 -17.83
N GLY A 240 -1.09 -9.66 -18.20
CA GLY A 240 -2.43 -9.07 -18.26
C GLY A 240 -2.95 -8.65 -16.89
N MET A 241 -2.68 -9.45 -15.85
CA MET A 241 -3.05 -9.14 -14.47
C MET A 241 -2.35 -7.86 -13.98
N LEU A 242 -1.05 -7.72 -14.25
CA LEU A 242 -0.28 -6.52 -13.93
C LEU A 242 -0.72 -5.30 -14.76
N SER A 243 -1.09 -5.48 -16.03
CA SER A 243 -1.60 -4.35 -16.85
C SER A 243 -2.96 -3.84 -16.37
N VAL A 244 -3.86 -4.73 -15.95
CA VAL A 244 -5.15 -4.33 -15.37
C VAL A 244 -4.95 -3.64 -14.02
N TRP A 245 -4.07 -4.19 -13.17
CA TRP A 245 -3.76 -3.59 -11.88
C TRP A 245 -3.11 -2.20 -12.03
N THR A 246 -2.17 -2.03 -12.96
CA THR A 246 -1.52 -0.71 -13.18
C THR A 246 -2.49 0.36 -13.63
N ALA A 247 -3.42 0.04 -14.53
CA ALA A 247 -4.46 0.97 -14.94
C ALA A 247 -5.32 1.39 -13.74
N ALA A 248 -5.77 0.44 -12.94
CA ALA A 248 -6.54 0.73 -11.72
C ALA A 248 -5.72 1.54 -10.69
N ALA A 249 -4.45 1.18 -10.49
CA ALA A 249 -3.54 1.90 -9.60
C ALA A 249 -3.34 3.34 -10.07
N SER A 250 -3.13 3.59 -11.36
CA SER A 250 -3.01 4.96 -11.88
C SER A 250 -4.26 5.81 -11.63
N ALA A 251 -5.46 5.24 -11.78
CA ALA A 251 -6.71 5.94 -11.54
C ALA A 251 -6.92 6.28 -10.05
N VAL A 252 -6.66 5.32 -9.16
CA VAL A 252 -6.81 5.54 -7.71
C VAL A 252 -5.74 6.50 -7.19
N LEU A 253 -4.48 6.31 -7.58
CA LEU A 253 -3.37 7.16 -7.12
C LEU A 253 -3.48 8.58 -7.69
N GLY A 254 -3.99 8.74 -8.90
CA GLY A 254 -4.26 10.06 -9.49
C GLY A 254 -5.44 10.80 -8.85
N GLY A 255 -6.33 10.10 -8.15
CA GLY A 255 -7.45 10.69 -7.39
C GLY A 255 -7.12 10.96 -5.91
N LEU A 256 -5.84 10.85 -5.50
CA LEU A 256 -5.46 11.14 -4.13
C LEU A 256 -5.68 12.62 -3.79
N PRO A 257 -6.04 12.93 -2.53
CA PRO A 257 -6.26 14.30 -2.09
C PRO A 257 -4.96 15.11 -2.21
N GLY A 258 -5.02 16.22 -2.94
CA GLY A 258 -3.86 17.07 -3.22
C GLY A 258 -3.28 16.93 -4.64
N LEU A 259 -3.88 16.09 -5.49
CA LEU A 259 -3.64 16.05 -6.94
C LEU A 259 -4.81 16.68 -7.72
#